data_AF-A0A7X8BFP2-F1
#
_entry.id   AF-A0A7X8BFP2-F1
#
_cell.length_a   1.000
_cell.length_b   1.000
_cell.length_c   1.000
_cell.angle_alpha   90.00
_cell.angle_beta   90.00
_cell.angle_gamma   90.00
#
_symmetry.space_group_name_H-M   'P 1'
#
loop_
_entity.id
_entity.type
_entity.pdbx_description
1 polymer ?
#
loop_
_entity_poly.entity_id
_entity_poly.type
_entity_poly.pdbx_seq_one_letter_code
_entity_poly.pdbx_strand_id
1 'polypeptide(L)'
;YDFTRQEVEALLSATRDAHSAFGGTEADILPADVDAPLPFEGASLLRSLEASAEMLNVTEHVETLLVRIRALLSDIRMKPILGGAEDTTLDAWLADYIGKDAAEGGCVSVIDLSLVPTEVVHVVTAVIARMTFEALQRYVKLNGVTLPTVLVMEEAHTFIKRYKEDAENQDATAVCCQVFERIAREGRKFGLGLVLSSQRPSELSPTVLSQCNTFLLHRISNDRDQELVHHLVPDNLKGLLRELPSLPSQSAILLGWASELPVLVKMNDLPREQQPRSEDPEFWGVWIGSNEKEEPLLRKANWKQIAEDWQSAADRHEN
;
A
#
# COMPACT_ATOMS: atom_id res chain seq x y z
N TYR A 1 57.04 6.53 4.43
CA TYR A 1 56.64 6.91 3.07
C TYR A 1 55.55 7.94 3.23
N ASP A 2 55.85 9.20 2.96
CA ASP A 2 54.85 10.27 2.95
C ASP A 2 54.32 10.38 1.53
N PHE A 3 53.16 9.79 1.29
CA PHE A 3 52.45 9.97 0.04
C PHE A 3 51.95 11.41 -0.03
N THR A 4 52.17 12.05 -1.17
CA THR A 4 51.66 13.40 -1.39
C THR A 4 50.14 13.35 -1.59
N ARG A 5 49.43 14.40 -1.20
CA ARG A 5 47.96 14.48 -1.34
C ARG A 5 47.49 14.21 -2.76
N GLN A 6 48.25 14.68 -3.76
CA GLN A 6 47.97 14.42 -5.18
C GLN A 6 48.08 12.94 -5.56
N GLU A 7 49.07 12.22 -5.03
CA GLU A 7 49.21 10.78 -5.29
C GLU A 7 48.05 9.99 -4.67
N VAL A 8 47.58 10.39 -3.48
CA VAL A 8 46.42 9.78 -2.82
C VAL A 8 45.12 10.08 -3.59
N GLU A 9 44.94 11.33 -4.05
CA GLU A 9 43.77 11.72 -4.86
C GLU A 9 43.76 11.01 -6.22
N ALA A 10 44.92 10.84 -6.86
CA ALA A 10 45.05 10.08 -8.11
C ALA A 10 44.74 8.59 -7.93
N LEU A 11 45.21 7.98 -6.84
CA LEU A 11 44.89 6.60 -6.50
C LEU A 11 43.39 6.43 -6.22
N LEU A 12 42.78 7.35 -5.47
CA LEU A 12 41.33 7.35 -5.20
C LEU A 12 40.51 7.46 -6.49
N SER A 13 40.91 8.35 -7.41
CA SER A 13 40.27 8.47 -8.74
C SER A 13 40.36 7.15 -9.50
N ALA A 14 41.57 6.61 -9.66
CA ALA A 14 41.78 5.37 -10.40
C ALA A 14 41.02 4.17 -9.80
N THR A 15 40.88 4.14 -8.46
CA THR A 15 40.14 3.11 -7.75
C THR A 15 38.63 3.27 -7.94
N ARG A 16 38.11 4.51 -7.96
CA ARG A 16 36.70 4.79 -8.29
C ARG A 16 36.38 4.45 -9.74
N ASP A 17 37.26 4.82 -10.67
CA ASP A 17 37.07 4.55 -12.10
C ASP A 17 37.07 3.04 -12.36
N ALA A 18 37.98 2.30 -11.70
CA ALA A 18 37.98 0.85 -11.73
C ALA A 18 36.70 0.27 -11.09
N HIS A 19 36.31 0.75 -9.91
CA HIS A 19 35.11 0.29 -9.21
C HIS A 19 33.84 0.49 -10.06
N SER A 20 33.69 1.67 -10.67
CA SER A 20 32.60 1.97 -11.61
C SER A 20 32.65 1.08 -12.86
N ALA A 21 33.83 0.85 -13.44
CA ALA A 21 33.99 -0.04 -14.59
C ALA A 21 33.64 -1.52 -14.28
N PHE A 22 33.78 -1.94 -13.02
CA PHE A 22 33.35 -3.27 -12.54
C PHE A 22 31.90 -3.29 -12.04
N GLY A 23 31.14 -2.19 -12.21
CA GLY A 23 29.72 -2.11 -11.85
C GLY A 23 29.44 -1.78 -10.40
N GLY A 24 30.43 -1.28 -9.65
CA GLY A 24 30.27 -0.76 -8.30
C GLY A 24 29.89 0.71 -8.30
N THR A 25 29.00 1.11 -7.41
CA THR A 25 28.56 2.50 -7.23
C THR A 25 29.07 3.04 -5.91
N GLU A 26 29.31 4.36 -5.81
CA GLU A 26 29.73 4.98 -4.53
C GLU A 26 28.72 4.73 -3.39
N ALA A 27 27.46 4.42 -3.72
CA ALA A 27 26.42 4.04 -2.78
C ALA A 27 26.70 2.70 -2.05
N ASP A 28 27.47 1.79 -2.66
CA ASP A 28 27.78 0.46 -2.09
C ASP A 28 28.72 0.53 -0.87
N ILE A 29 29.37 1.69 -0.65
CA ILE A 29 30.36 1.91 0.42
C ILE A 29 29.72 2.62 1.62
N LEU A 30 28.57 3.28 1.44
CA LEU A 30 27.87 3.99 2.51
C LEU A 30 27.12 2.99 3.41
N PRO A 31 26.99 3.26 4.73
CA PRO A 31 26.09 2.50 5.58
C PRO A 31 24.67 2.60 5.01
N ALA A 32 24.20 1.52 4.39
CA ALA A 32 22.85 1.46 3.88
C ALA A 32 21.89 1.31 5.07
N ASP A 33 21.05 2.32 5.29
CA ASP A 33 19.88 2.17 6.14
C ASP A 33 18.85 1.31 5.39
N VAL A 34 18.30 0.28 6.05
CA VAL A 34 17.30 -0.64 5.46
C VAL A 34 16.07 0.13 4.96
N ASP A 35 15.82 1.29 5.57
CA ASP A 35 14.68 2.16 5.27
C ASP A 35 15.03 3.27 4.25
N ALA A 36 16.26 3.33 3.73
CA ALA A 36 16.60 4.30 2.68
C ALA A 36 16.19 3.76 1.29
N PRO A 37 15.28 4.43 0.55
CA PRO A 37 14.87 4.02 -0.79
C PRO A 37 15.95 4.41 -1.81
N LEU A 38 17.06 3.67 -1.81
CA LEU A 38 18.14 3.83 -2.77
C LEU A 38 17.85 3.03 -4.04
N PRO A 39 18.13 3.58 -5.23
CA PRO A 39 18.01 2.81 -6.46
C PRO A 39 19.04 1.67 -6.46
N PHE A 40 18.61 0.47 -6.84
CA PHE A 40 19.48 -0.69 -6.96
C PHE A 40 19.06 -1.58 -8.13
N GLU A 41 20.02 -2.26 -8.73
CA GLU A 41 19.74 -3.35 -9.66
C GLU A 41 19.58 -4.66 -8.88
N GLY A 42 18.63 -5.52 -9.30
CA GLY A 42 18.42 -6.82 -8.65
C GLY A 42 19.68 -7.69 -8.60
N ALA A 43 20.54 -7.60 -9.63
CA ALA A 43 21.83 -8.28 -9.63
C ALA A 43 22.82 -7.69 -8.61
N SER A 44 22.80 -6.37 -8.40
CA SER A 44 23.64 -5.70 -7.40
C SER A 44 23.23 -6.11 -5.99
N LEU A 45 21.93 -6.16 -5.70
CA LEU A 45 21.40 -6.61 -4.40
C LEU A 45 21.89 -8.02 -4.03
N LEU A 46 21.85 -8.96 -4.98
CA LEU A 46 22.32 -10.33 -4.76
C LEU A 46 23.82 -10.38 -4.44
N ARG A 47 24.64 -9.63 -5.20
CA ARG A 47 26.09 -9.55 -4.95
C ARG A 47 26.40 -8.95 -3.59
N SER A 48 25.71 -7.89 -3.19
CA SER A 48 25.91 -7.23 -1.89
C SER A 48 25.50 -8.12 -0.71
N LEU A 49 24.44 -8.92 -0.87
CA LEU A 49 24.04 -9.93 0.11
C LEU A 49 25.08 -11.05 0.25
N GLU A 50 25.59 -11.57 -0.88
CA GLU A 50 26.64 -12.58 -0.90
C GLU A 50 27.92 -12.08 -0.20
N ALA A 51 28.38 -10.88 -0.57
CA ALA A 51 29.56 -10.25 0.02
C ALA A 51 29.38 -10.01 1.54
N SER A 52 28.20 -9.55 1.96
CA SER A 52 27.89 -9.34 3.38
C SER A 52 27.86 -10.66 4.16
N ALA A 53 27.32 -11.72 3.56
CA ALA A 53 27.27 -13.04 4.19
C ALA A 53 28.68 -13.65 4.35
N GLU A 54 29.57 -13.44 3.39
CA GLU A 54 30.97 -13.83 3.48
C GLU A 54 31.71 -13.04 4.58
N MET A 55 31.52 -11.71 4.62
CA MET A 55 32.14 -10.86 5.65
C MET A 55 31.70 -11.24 7.07
N LEU A 56 30.44 -11.61 7.24
CA LEU A 56 29.86 -12.03 8.53
C LEU A 56 30.04 -13.52 8.81
N ASN A 57 30.61 -14.28 7.87
CA ASN A 57 30.86 -15.72 7.97
C ASN A 57 29.57 -16.54 8.23
N VAL A 58 28.46 -16.17 7.55
CA VAL A 58 27.12 -16.76 7.67
C VAL A 58 26.56 -17.27 6.33
N THR A 59 27.44 -17.54 5.36
CA THR A 59 27.08 -17.91 3.98
C THR A 59 26.10 -19.08 3.90
N GLU A 60 26.30 -20.13 4.71
CA GLU A 60 25.42 -21.31 4.76
C GLU A 60 23.97 -20.98 5.16
N HIS A 61 23.75 -19.92 5.94
CA HIS A 61 22.41 -19.49 6.34
C HIS A 61 21.69 -18.66 5.27
N VAL A 62 22.45 -18.10 4.31
CA VAL A 62 21.94 -17.13 3.33
C VAL A 62 21.72 -17.77 1.95
N GLU A 63 22.30 -18.94 1.66
CA GLU A 63 22.12 -19.64 0.37
C GLU A 63 20.64 -19.86 0.01
N THR A 64 19.84 -20.36 0.94
CA THR A 64 18.42 -20.61 0.70
C THR A 64 17.63 -19.32 0.46
N LEU A 65 18.03 -18.21 1.11
CA LEU A 65 17.45 -16.89 0.90
C LEU A 65 17.82 -16.35 -0.49
N LEU A 66 19.08 -16.48 -0.93
CA LEU A 66 19.54 -16.03 -2.25
C LEU A 66 18.80 -16.75 -3.38
N VAL A 67 18.59 -18.06 -3.26
CA VAL A 67 17.80 -18.82 -4.24
C VAL A 67 16.36 -18.29 -4.32
N ARG A 68 15.73 -18.00 -3.16
CA ARG A 68 14.38 -17.43 -3.12
C ARG A 68 14.33 -16.02 -3.71
N ILE A 69 15.31 -15.17 -3.43
CA ILE A 69 15.40 -13.81 -3.99
C ILE A 69 15.58 -13.89 -5.51
N ARG A 70 16.46 -14.77 -6.02
CA ARG A 70 16.62 -14.98 -7.47
C ARG A 70 15.32 -15.43 -8.14
N ALA A 71 14.57 -16.33 -7.49
CA ALA A 71 13.27 -16.77 -7.99
C ALA A 71 12.25 -15.62 -8.03
N LEU A 72 12.21 -14.76 -6.99
CA LEU A 72 11.36 -13.57 -6.94
C LEU A 72 11.74 -12.54 -8.01
N LEU A 73 13.04 -12.26 -8.18
CA LEU A 73 13.53 -11.32 -9.20
C LEU A 73 13.27 -11.81 -10.63
N SER A 74 13.16 -13.13 -10.83
CA SER A 74 12.86 -13.75 -12.12
C SER A 74 11.35 -13.89 -12.38
N ASP A 75 10.49 -13.64 -11.39
CA ASP A 75 9.04 -13.75 -11.54
C ASP A 75 8.53 -12.63 -12.46
N ILE A 76 7.90 -13.01 -13.57
CA ILE A 76 7.34 -12.09 -14.56
C ILE A 76 6.32 -11.14 -13.90
N ARG A 77 5.63 -11.59 -12.85
CA ARG A 77 4.65 -10.78 -12.10
C ARG A 77 5.30 -9.70 -11.23
N MET A 78 6.58 -9.86 -10.87
CA MET A 78 7.36 -8.89 -10.10
C MET A 78 8.07 -7.88 -11.01
N LYS A 79 8.27 -8.21 -12.29
CA LYS A 79 8.94 -7.33 -13.27
C LYS A 79 8.32 -5.93 -13.36
N PRO A 80 6.97 -5.73 -13.37
CA PRO A 80 6.38 -4.38 -13.37
C PRO A 80 6.66 -3.54 -12.11
N ILE A 81 7.07 -4.20 -11.02
CA ILE A 81 7.36 -3.52 -9.74
C ILE A 81 8.85 -3.28 -9.59
N LEU A 82 9.67 -4.18 -10.13
CA LEU A 82 11.13 -4.15 -10.04
C LEU A 82 11.80 -3.44 -11.22
N GLY A 83 11.13 -3.31 -12.37
CA GLY A 83 11.69 -2.77 -13.60
C GLY A 83 10.76 -1.78 -14.27
N GLY A 84 11.34 -0.69 -14.82
CA GLY A 84 10.60 0.29 -15.63
C GLY A 84 10.82 1.76 -15.26
N ALA A 85 11.70 2.08 -14.30
CA ALA A 85 11.99 3.45 -13.92
C ALA A 85 13.48 3.77 -14.10
N GLU A 86 13.96 3.81 -15.35
CA GLU A 86 15.28 4.41 -15.60
C GLU A 86 15.28 5.92 -15.33
N ASP A 87 14.09 6.56 -15.30
CA ASP A 87 13.94 8.02 -15.18
C ASP A 87 13.12 8.51 -13.96
N THR A 88 12.50 7.63 -13.16
CA THR A 88 11.68 8.09 -12.03
C THR A 88 12.55 8.32 -10.79
N THR A 89 12.78 9.59 -10.47
CA THR A 89 13.46 9.96 -9.22
C THR A 89 12.50 9.86 -8.02
N LEU A 90 13.06 9.71 -6.81
CA LEU A 90 12.25 9.63 -5.59
C LEU A 90 11.42 10.90 -5.39
N ASP A 91 11.95 12.08 -5.70
CA ASP A 91 11.22 13.35 -5.61
C ASP A 91 10.04 13.40 -6.59
N ALA A 92 10.22 12.91 -7.83
CA ALA A 92 9.13 12.81 -8.80
C ALA A 92 8.04 11.85 -8.30
N TRP A 93 8.43 10.68 -7.77
CA TRP A 93 7.50 9.71 -7.20
C TRP A 93 6.72 10.30 -6.02
N LEU A 94 7.38 10.98 -5.08
CA LEU A 94 6.72 11.62 -3.94
C LEU A 94 5.75 12.70 -4.41
N ALA A 95 6.15 13.52 -5.39
CA ALA A 95 5.32 14.58 -5.92
C ALA A 95 4.07 14.05 -6.65
N ASP A 96 4.20 12.97 -7.40
CA ASP A 96 3.10 12.42 -8.19
C ASP A 96 2.12 11.58 -7.35
N TYR A 97 2.61 10.82 -6.36
CA TYR A 97 1.76 9.93 -5.55
C TYR A 97 1.29 10.53 -4.22
N ILE A 98 2.14 11.27 -3.50
CA ILE A 98 1.76 11.89 -2.22
C ILE A 98 1.12 13.27 -2.47
N GLY A 99 1.68 14.03 -3.41
CA GLY A 99 1.11 15.29 -3.87
C GLY A 99 2.13 16.43 -3.96
N LYS A 100 1.79 17.40 -4.82
CA LYS A 100 2.55 18.65 -5.03
C LYS A 100 2.01 19.77 -4.14
N ASP A 101 2.84 20.79 -3.91
CA ASP A 101 2.44 21.96 -3.12
C ASP A 101 1.23 22.66 -3.76
N ALA A 102 0.46 23.38 -2.94
CA ALA A 102 -0.73 24.12 -3.34
C ALA A 102 -1.80 23.31 -4.12
N ALA A 103 -1.80 21.98 -3.99
CA ALA A 103 -2.70 21.09 -4.72
C ALA A 103 -2.61 21.22 -6.25
N GLU A 104 -1.42 21.53 -6.79
CA GLU A 104 -1.18 21.68 -8.22
C GLU A 104 -1.45 20.38 -9.02
N GLY A 105 -1.52 19.23 -8.35
CA GLY A 105 -1.94 17.93 -8.89
C GLY A 105 -3.32 17.43 -8.43
N GLY A 106 -4.11 18.30 -7.78
CA GLY A 106 -5.36 17.91 -7.10
C GLY A 106 -5.15 17.61 -5.61
N CYS A 107 -6.26 17.55 -4.86
CA CYS A 107 -6.26 17.29 -3.42
C CYS A 107 -6.40 15.81 -3.05
N VAL A 108 -6.65 14.94 -4.02
CA VAL A 108 -6.86 13.50 -3.83
C VAL A 108 -6.03 12.74 -4.87
N SER A 109 -5.12 11.91 -4.38
CA SER A 109 -4.37 10.94 -5.18
C SER A 109 -4.99 9.57 -5.01
N VAL A 110 -5.31 8.90 -6.12
CA VAL A 110 -5.94 7.57 -6.12
C VAL A 110 -4.96 6.57 -6.72
N ILE A 111 -4.59 5.56 -5.94
CA ILE A 111 -3.71 4.48 -6.37
C ILE A 111 -4.58 3.27 -6.72
N ASP A 112 -4.76 3.02 -8.02
CA ASP A 112 -5.54 1.89 -8.52
C ASP A 112 -4.70 0.60 -8.49
N LEU A 113 -5.12 -0.36 -7.66
CA LEU A 113 -4.48 -1.66 -7.49
C LEU A 113 -5.34 -2.81 -8.03
N SER A 114 -6.40 -2.51 -8.79
CA SER A 114 -7.41 -3.49 -9.24
C SER A 114 -6.87 -4.65 -10.08
N LEU A 115 -5.79 -4.42 -10.83
CA LEU A 115 -5.15 -5.41 -11.70
C LEU A 115 -3.91 -6.06 -11.08
N VAL A 116 -3.56 -5.71 -9.84
CA VAL A 116 -2.37 -6.24 -9.15
C VAL A 116 -2.73 -7.58 -8.49
N PRO A 117 -1.93 -8.65 -8.70
CA PRO A 117 -2.16 -9.93 -8.03
C PRO A 117 -2.16 -9.82 -6.50
N THR A 118 -3.04 -10.58 -5.84
CA THR A 118 -3.22 -10.57 -4.37
C THR A 118 -1.94 -10.87 -3.58
N GLU A 119 -1.04 -11.67 -4.16
CA GLU A 119 0.25 -12.00 -3.54
C GLU A 119 1.16 -10.77 -3.40
N VAL A 120 1.01 -9.81 -4.31
CA VAL A 120 1.92 -8.67 -4.45
C VAL A 120 1.30 -7.38 -3.95
N VAL A 121 -0.03 -7.26 -4.02
CA VAL A 121 -0.76 -6.07 -3.57
C VAL A 121 -0.47 -5.72 -2.11
N HIS A 122 -0.29 -6.71 -1.23
CA HIS A 122 0.08 -6.48 0.17
C HIS A 122 1.47 -5.83 0.32
N VAL A 123 2.43 -6.27 -0.49
CA VAL A 123 3.79 -5.73 -0.48
C VAL A 123 3.78 -4.29 -1.00
N VAL A 124 3.11 -4.06 -2.13
CA VAL A 124 3.00 -2.73 -2.74
C VAL A 124 2.34 -1.74 -1.77
N THR A 125 1.20 -2.11 -1.19
CA THR A 125 0.49 -1.28 -0.22
C THR A 125 1.35 -1.00 1.02
N ALA A 126 2.07 -2.00 1.54
CA ALA A 126 2.98 -1.82 2.67
C ALA A 126 4.14 -0.86 2.35
N VAL A 127 4.72 -0.96 1.15
CA VAL A 127 5.79 -0.08 0.70
C VAL A 127 5.30 1.36 0.56
N ILE A 128 4.15 1.57 -0.10
CA ILE A 128 3.55 2.91 -0.25
C ILE A 128 3.27 3.54 1.11
N ALA A 129 2.66 2.78 2.02
CA ALA A 129 2.34 3.25 3.37
C ALA A 129 3.62 3.61 4.16
N ARG A 130 4.65 2.76 4.07
CA ARG A 130 5.95 3.00 4.72
C ARG A 130 6.66 4.23 4.14
N MET A 131 6.74 4.35 2.82
CA MET A 131 7.34 5.50 2.13
C MET A 131 6.63 6.80 2.50
N THR A 132 5.30 6.79 2.54
CA THR A 132 4.50 7.96 2.95
C THR A 132 4.81 8.35 4.39
N PHE A 133 4.80 7.39 5.32
CA PHE A 133 5.07 7.64 6.72
C PHE A 133 6.48 8.21 6.94
N GLU A 134 7.48 7.61 6.31
CA GLU A 134 8.87 8.02 6.40
C GLU A 134 9.17 9.37 5.75
N ALA A 135 8.53 9.69 4.63
CA ALA A 135 8.61 11.00 4.00
C ALA A 135 8.13 12.09 4.96
N LEU A 136 7.02 11.85 5.68
CA LEU A 136 6.49 12.78 6.67
C LEU A 136 7.37 12.89 7.92
N GLN A 137 8.00 11.79 8.37
CA GLN A 137 9.00 11.84 9.44
C GLN A 137 10.19 12.73 9.07
N ARG A 138 10.70 12.56 7.84
CA ARG A 138 11.80 13.39 7.31
C ARG A 138 11.36 14.84 7.12
N TYR A 139 10.13 15.09 6.68
CA TYR A 139 9.57 16.44 6.59
C TYR A 139 9.55 17.14 7.95
N VAL A 140 9.07 16.48 9.01
CA VAL A 140 9.08 17.04 10.38
C VAL A 140 10.51 17.29 10.86
N LYS A 141 11.44 16.37 10.58
CA LYS A 141 12.86 16.53 10.94
C LYS A 141 13.51 17.75 10.28
N LEU A 142 13.18 18.03 9.01
CA LEU A 142 13.76 19.12 8.24
C LEU A 142 13.09 20.47 8.51
N ASN A 143 11.77 20.49 8.66
CA ASN A 143 10.99 21.73 8.76
C ASN A 143 10.55 22.07 10.19
N GLY A 144 10.63 21.12 11.13
CA GLY A 144 10.16 21.28 12.52
C GLY A 144 8.63 21.31 12.66
N VAL A 145 7.88 21.18 11.56
CA VAL A 145 6.41 21.22 11.52
C VAL A 145 5.86 20.01 10.76
N THR A 146 4.61 19.63 11.06
CA THR A 146 3.93 18.51 10.41
C THR A 146 3.29 18.93 9.09
N LEU A 147 3.33 18.05 8.10
CA LEU A 147 2.52 18.13 6.88
C LEU A 147 1.31 17.21 7.04
N PRO A 148 0.07 17.74 7.16
CA PRO A 148 -1.11 16.90 7.31
C PRO A 148 -1.39 16.09 6.05
N THR A 149 -1.39 14.76 6.19
CA THR A 149 -1.68 13.82 5.10
C THR A 149 -2.65 12.77 5.60
N VAL A 150 -3.62 12.38 4.77
CA VAL A 150 -4.58 11.32 5.13
C VAL A 150 -4.41 10.17 4.15
N LEU A 151 -4.08 8.98 4.68
CA LEU A 151 -4.07 7.74 3.93
C LEU A 151 -5.43 7.06 4.06
N VAL A 152 -6.12 6.88 2.94
CA VAL A 152 -7.43 6.20 2.90
C VAL A 152 -7.23 4.79 2.35
N MET A 153 -7.65 3.79 3.11
CA MET A 153 -7.62 2.40 2.67
C MET A 153 -9.03 1.88 2.44
N GLU A 154 -9.30 1.52 1.19
CA GLU A 154 -10.47 0.74 0.84
C GLU A 154 -10.26 -0.75 1.16
N GLU A 155 -11.34 -1.43 1.52
CA GLU A 155 -11.36 -2.85 1.84
C GLU A 155 -10.25 -3.27 2.82
N ALA A 156 -10.05 -2.48 3.87
CA ALA A 156 -8.91 -2.59 4.78
C ALA A 156 -8.74 -3.98 5.42
N HIS A 157 -9.79 -4.78 5.52
CA HIS A 157 -9.70 -6.16 6.04
C HIS A 157 -8.93 -7.11 5.12
N THR A 158 -8.75 -6.77 3.85
CA THR A 158 -7.87 -7.53 2.95
C THR A 158 -6.42 -7.42 3.38
N PHE A 159 -5.98 -6.21 3.79
CA PHE A 159 -4.59 -5.86 4.10
C PHE A 159 -4.23 -5.94 5.59
N ILE A 160 -5.16 -5.57 6.48
CA ILE A 160 -4.94 -5.44 7.92
C ILE A 160 -5.70 -6.55 8.63
N LYS A 161 -5.26 -7.79 8.46
CA LYS A 161 -5.93 -8.96 9.03
C LYS A 161 -5.55 -9.17 10.50
N ARG A 162 -6.52 -9.65 11.29
CA ARG A 162 -6.25 -10.25 12.59
C ARG A 162 -5.33 -11.47 12.41
N TYR A 163 -4.17 -11.46 13.07
CA TYR A 163 -3.21 -12.56 13.00
C TYR A 163 -3.86 -13.89 13.39
N LYS A 164 -3.62 -14.94 12.60
CA LYS A 164 -3.71 -16.31 13.09
C LYS A 164 -2.37 -16.61 13.76
N GLU A 165 -2.39 -16.86 15.07
CA GLU A 165 -1.19 -17.08 15.90
C GLU A 165 -0.34 -18.28 15.45
N ASP A 166 -0.83 -19.12 14.53
CA ASP A 166 -0.24 -20.42 14.17
C ASP A 166 0.64 -20.46 12.89
N ALA A 167 0.92 -19.34 12.22
CA ALA A 167 1.76 -19.35 11.02
C ALA A 167 3.21 -18.98 11.36
N GLU A 168 4.09 -19.99 11.52
CA GLU A 168 5.56 -19.84 11.61
C GLU A 168 6.19 -19.15 10.37
N ASN A 169 5.40 -18.80 9.35
CA ASN A 169 5.82 -18.00 8.21
C ASN A 169 5.34 -16.55 8.37
N GLN A 170 6.29 -15.62 8.51
CA GLN A 170 6.04 -14.19 8.30
C GLN A 170 5.68 -13.94 6.84
N ASP A 171 4.41 -14.10 6.51
CA ASP A 171 3.86 -13.85 5.19
C ASP A 171 3.83 -12.33 4.89
N ALA A 172 3.82 -11.94 3.60
CA ALA A 172 3.76 -10.53 3.18
C ALA A 172 2.57 -9.78 3.82
N THR A 173 1.48 -10.49 4.05
CA THR A 173 0.30 -10.04 4.79
C THR A 173 0.64 -9.56 6.22
N ALA A 174 1.51 -10.28 6.94
CA ALA A 174 1.90 -9.94 8.30
C ALA A 174 2.74 -8.66 8.32
N VAL A 175 3.70 -8.53 7.40
CA VAL A 175 4.53 -7.31 7.27
C VAL A 175 3.65 -6.10 6.96
N CYS A 176 2.69 -6.25 6.02
CA CYS A 176 1.72 -5.21 5.71
C CYS A 176 0.93 -4.78 6.96
N CYS A 177 0.39 -5.74 7.72
CA CYS A 177 -0.34 -5.44 8.95
C CYS A 177 0.52 -4.69 9.99
N GLN A 178 1.78 -5.10 10.19
CA GLN A 178 2.71 -4.43 11.11
C GLN A 178 2.99 -2.98 10.72
N VAL A 179 3.12 -2.69 9.42
CA VAL A 179 3.31 -1.31 8.93
C VAL A 179 2.09 -0.45 9.31
N PHE A 180 0.87 -0.94 9.08
CA PHE A 180 -0.34 -0.19 9.45
C PHE A 180 -0.56 -0.08 10.96
N GLU A 181 -0.19 -1.09 11.75
CA GLU A 181 -0.19 -0.99 13.22
C GLU A 181 0.77 0.08 13.73
N ARG A 182 1.96 0.17 13.12
CA ARG A 182 2.93 1.24 13.43
C ARG A 182 2.38 2.62 13.05
N ILE A 183 1.82 2.76 11.85
CA ILE A 183 1.20 4.02 11.40
C ILE A 183 0.04 4.42 12.30
N ALA A 184 -0.82 3.49 12.71
CA ALA A 184 -1.94 3.77 13.60
C ALA A 184 -1.48 4.28 14.98
N ARG A 185 -0.35 3.77 15.51
CA ARG A 185 0.20 4.19 16.81
C ARG A 185 1.00 5.48 16.75
N GLU A 186 1.74 5.71 15.67
CA GLU A 186 2.75 6.78 15.58
C GLU A 186 2.40 7.89 14.59
N GLY A 187 1.53 7.64 13.61
CA GLY A 187 1.17 8.54 12.51
C GLY A 187 0.82 9.95 12.95
N ARG A 188 0.04 10.06 14.04
CA ARG A 188 -0.37 11.34 14.63
C ARG A 188 0.82 12.25 14.98
N LYS A 189 1.96 11.69 15.39
CA LYS A 189 3.16 12.48 15.73
C LYS A 189 3.75 13.22 14.52
N PHE A 190 3.49 12.72 13.32
CA PHE A 190 4.07 13.20 12.08
C PHE A 190 3.05 13.80 11.10
N GLY A 191 1.80 13.98 11.53
CA GLY A 191 0.73 14.54 10.70
C GLY A 191 0.04 13.53 9.77
N LEU A 192 0.32 12.22 9.92
CA LEU A 192 -0.33 11.17 9.13
C LEU A 192 -1.61 10.67 9.81
N GLY A 193 -2.75 10.92 9.18
CA GLY A 193 -4.05 10.32 9.52
C GLY A 193 -4.33 9.06 8.70
N LEU A 194 -5.11 8.14 9.27
CA LEU A 194 -5.52 6.90 8.61
C LEU A 194 -7.05 6.82 8.60
N VAL A 195 -7.63 6.55 7.44
CA VAL A 195 -9.06 6.27 7.25
C VAL A 195 -9.20 4.87 6.69
N LEU A 196 -9.96 4.03 7.39
CA LEU A 196 -10.15 2.63 7.04
C LEU A 196 -11.61 2.40 6.67
N SER A 197 -11.84 1.93 5.45
CA SER A 197 -13.13 1.45 4.99
C SER A 197 -13.12 -0.07 4.94
N SER A 198 -14.12 -0.73 5.54
CA SER A 198 -14.21 -2.19 5.54
C SER A 198 -15.65 -2.65 5.76
N GLN A 199 -16.04 -3.70 5.03
CA GLN A 199 -17.32 -4.39 5.20
C GLN A 199 -17.30 -5.42 6.35
N ARG A 200 -16.12 -5.85 6.78
CA ARG A 200 -15.92 -6.90 7.80
C ARG A 200 -15.01 -6.39 8.92
N PRO A 201 -15.52 -5.56 9.85
CA PRO A 201 -14.69 -5.00 10.92
C PRO A 201 -14.10 -6.09 11.83
N SER A 202 -14.75 -7.24 12.03
CA SER A 202 -14.22 -8.35 12.83
C SER A 202 -12.97 -9.03 12.28
N GLU A 203 -12.69 -8.85 10.98
CA GLU A 203 -11.48 -9.38 10.33
C GLU A 203 -10.27 -8.42 10.47
N LEU A 204 -10.51 -7.17 10.89
CA LEU A 204 -9.45 -6.17 11.07
C LEU A 204 -8.58 -6.45 12.31
N SER A 205 -7.32 -5.98 12.28
CA SER A 205 -6.46 -6.01 13.46
C SER A 205 -7.11 -5.25 14.63
N PRO A 206 -7.29 -5.88 15.81
CA PRO A 206 -7.76 -5.20 17.02
C PRO A 206 -6.84 -4.05 17.43
N THR A 207 -5.54 -4.16 17.15
CA THR A 207 -4.56 -3.09 17.41
C THR A 207 -4.93 -1.84 16.65
N VAL A 208 -5.15 -1.95 15.33
CA VAL A 208 -5.48 -0.80 14.49
C VAL A 208 -6.84 -0.22 14.89
N LEU A 209 -7.85 -1.07 15.08
CA LEU A 209 -9.18 -0.63 15.53
C LEU A 209 -9.14 0.13 16.86
N SER A 210 -8.29 -0.27 17.80
CA SER A 210 -8.15 0.41 19.10
C SER A 210 -7.55 1.81 18.99
N GLN A 211 -6.86 2.12 17.90
CA GLN A 211 -6.30 3.46 17.64
C GLN A 211 -7.27 4.35 16.86
N CYS A 212 -8.35 3.79 16.31
CA CYS A 212 -9.39 4.57 15.65
C CYS A 212 -10.21 5.35 16.67
N ASN A 213 -10.17 6.67 16.57
CA ASN A 213 -10.85 7.57 17.51
C ASN A 213 -12.23 8.04 17.01
N THR A 214 -12.52 7.81 15.73
CA THR A 214 -13.75 8.24 15.05
C THR A 214 -14.28 7.05 14.27
N PHE A 215 -15.58 6.80 14.38
CA PHE A 215 -16.25 5.70 13.68
C PHE A 215 -17.47 6.25 12.94
N LEU A 216 -17.58 5.89 11.66
CA LEU A 216 -18.78 6.11 10.85
C LEU A 216 -19.36 4.74 10.52
N LEU A 217 -20.39 4.34 11.26
CA LEU A 217 -20.96 3.00 11.20
C LEU A 217 -22.18 2.98 10.29
N HIS A 218 -22.03 2.36 9.12
CA HIS A 218 -23.15 2.04 8.24
C HIS A 218 -23.92 0.80 8.74
N ARG A 219 -24.91 0.36 7.96
CA ARG A 219 -25.66 -0.86 8.24
C ARG A 219 -24.72 -2.07 8.38
N ILE A 220 -24.72 -2.70 9.55
CA ILE A 220 -24.00 -3.94 9.84
C ILE A 220 -25.02 -5.00 10.24
N SER A 221 -25.08 -6.08 9.46
CA SER A 221 -26.07 -7.15 9.67
C SER A 221 -25.49 -8.38 10.36
N ASN A 222 -24.16 -8.54 10.33
CA ASN A 222 -23.48 -9.71 10.89
C ASN A 222 -23.35 -9.58 12.41
N ASP A 223 -23.73 -10.62 13.16
CA ASP A 223 -23.71 -10.61 14.63
C ASP A 223 -22.29 -10.44 15.20
N ARG A 224 -21.28 -11.06 14.60
CA ARG A 224 -19.87 -10.94 15.06
C ARG A 224 -19.34 -9.52 14.90
N ASP A 225 -19.69 -8.87 13.79
CA ASP A 225 -19.29 -7.48 13.54
C ASP A 225 -20.02 -6.51 14.48
N GLN A 226 -21.31 -6.75 14.74
CA GLN A 226 -22.08 -6.00 15.74
C GLN A 226 -21.47 -6.14 17.13
N GLU A 227 -21.14 -7.36 17.56
CA GLU A 227 -20.48 -7.62 18.83
C GLU A 227 -19.16 -6.85 18.95
N LEU A 228 -18.29 -6.89 17.93
CA LEU A 228 -17.04 -6.13 17.96
C LEU A 228 -17.30 -4.63 18.17
N VAL A 229 -18.22 -4.06 17.40
CA VAL A 229 -18.58 -2.64 17.51
C VAL A 229 -19.15 -2.31 18.90
N HIS A 230 -19.96 -3.20 19.48
CA HIS A 230 -20.46 -3.05 20.85
C HIS A 230 -19.36 -3.03 21.92
N HIS A 231 -18.19 -3.64 21.68
CA HIS A 231 -17.05 -3.58 22.59
C HIS A 231 -16.22 -2.30 22.43
N LEU A 232 -16.25 -1.67 21.25
CA LEU A 232 -15.50 -0.44 20.96
C LEU A 232 -16.18 0.81 21.51
N VAL A 233 -17.48 0.74 21.80
CA VAL A 233 -18.30 1.89 22.17
C VAL A 233 -18.77 1.78 23.63
N PRO A 234 -18.81 2.91 24.39
CA PRO A 234 -19.32 2.93 25.76
C PRO A 234 -20.71 2.30 25.95
N ASP A 235 -20.95 1.70 27.12
CA ASP A 235 -22.17 0.94 27.43
C ASP A 235 -23.48 1.72 27.23
N ASN A 236 -23.47 3.03 27.48
CA ASN A 236 -24.64 3.91 27.32
C ASN A 236 -25.10 4.04 25.85
N LEU A 237 -24.27 3.66 24.88
CA LEU A 237 -24.56 3.75 23.45
C LEU A 237 -24.96 2.41 22.83
N LYS A 238 -24.89 1.32 23.59
CA LYS A 238 -25.26 -0.02 23.11
C LYS A 238 -26.71 -0.11 22.64
N GLY A 239 -27.61 0.71 23.21
CA GLY A 239 -29.01 0.79 22.77
C GLY A 239 -29.16 1.27 21.33
N LEU A 240 -28.43 2.32 20.95
CA LEU A 240 -28.43 2.87 19.59
C LEU A 240 -27.84 1.86 18.58
N LEU A 241 -26.81 1.13 18.99
CA LEU A 241 -26.16 0.13 18.14
C LEU A 241 -27.08 -1.07 17.81
N ARG A 242 -28.17 -1.30 18.56
CA ARG A 242 -29.17 -2.32 18.20
C ARG A 242 -29.92 -2.00 16.92
N GLU A 243 -29.91 -0.74 16.48
CA GLU A 243 -30.55 -0.31 15.24
C GLU A 243 -29.63 -0.45 14.02
N LEU A 244 -28.34 -0.80 14.21
CA LEU A 244 -27.37 -0.97 13.12
C LEU A 244 -27.87 -1.90 11.98
N PRO A 245 -28.51 -3.06 12.26
CA PRO A 245 -28.98 -3.95 11.20
C PRO A 245 -30.14 -3.38 10.38
N SER A 246 -30.89 -2.45 10.96
CA SER A 246 -32.07 -1.81 10.38
C SER A 246 -31.79 -0.44 9.74
N LEU A 247 -30.55 0.05 9.79
CA LEU A 247 -30.19 1.32 9.18
C LEU A 247 -30.48 1.29 7.66
N PRO A 248 -31.17 2.32 7.11
CA PRO A 248 -31.38 2.41 5.68
C PRO A 248 -30.04 2.72 4.98
N SER A 249 -29.96 2.40 3.69
CA SER A 249 -28.87 2.84 2.83
C SER A 249 -28.70 4.36 2.92
N GLN A 250 -27.47 4.85 2.74
CA GLN A 250 -27.12 6.28 2.87
C GLN A 250 -27.14 6.82 4.30
N SER A 251 -27.57 6.05 5.30
CA SER A 251 -27.48 6.45 6.72
C SER A 251 -26.29 5.80 7.42
N ALA A 252 -25.75 6.49 8.43
CA ALA A 252 -24.68 6.01 9.29
C ALA A 252 -24.79 6.62 10.69
N ILE A 253 -24.22 5.94 11.67
CA ILE A 253 -24.05 6.46 13.03
C ILE A 253 -22.62 6.98 13.15
N LEU A 254 -22.45 8.27 13.44
CA LEU A 254 -21.17 8.91 13.69
C LEU A 254 -20.86 8.91 15.19
N LEU A 255 -19.69 8.40 15.56
CA LEU A 255 -19.21 8.25 16.93
C LEU A 255 -17.74 8.72 17.05
N GLY A 256 -17.33 9.01 18.29
CA GLY A 256 -15.94 9.27 18.63
C GLY A 256 -15.57 10.75 18.55
N TRP A 257 -14.33 11.08 18.22
CA TRP A 257 -13.81 12.46 18.27
C TRP A 257 -14.52 13.44 17.34
N ALA A 258 -15.15 12.95 16.27
CA ALA A 258 -15.91 13.79 15.35
C ALA A 258 -17.24 14.30 15.94
N SER A 259 -17.76 13.69 17.03
CA SER A 259 -19.01 14.13 17.66
C SER A 259 -19.06 13.74 19.14
N GLU A 260 -19.31 14.72 20.03
CA GLU A 260 -19.41 14.49 21.47
C GLU A 260 -20.51 13.49 21.86
N LEU A 261 -21.60 13.47 21.09
CA LEU A 261 -22.71 12.53 21.23
C LEU A 261 -22.87 11.74 19.93
N PRO A 262 -23.31 10.49 19.99
CA PRO A 262 -23.68 9.75 18.79
C PRO A 262 -24.76 10.44 18.00
N VAL A 263 -24.51 10.62 16.71
CA VAL A 263 -25.48 11.24 15.81
C VAL A 263 -25.73 10.33 14.62
N LEU A 264 -27.02 10.13 14.31
CA LEU A 264 -27.44 9.51 13.07
C LEU A 264 -27.30 10.55 11.95
N VAL A 265 -26.44 10.26 10.98
CA VAL A 265 -26.16 11.12 9.83
C VAL A 265 -26.67 10.48 8.55
N LYS A 266 -27.04 11.31 7.59
CA LYS A 266 -27.35 10.91 6.21
C LYS A 266 -26.26 11.44 5.30
N MET A 267 -25.69 10.57 4.48
CA MET A 267 -24.66 10.92 3.50
C MET A 267 -25.27 11.74 2.36
N ASN A 268 -24.57 12.76 1.89
CA ASN A 268 -25.04 13.55 0.75
C ASN A 268 -24.93 12.75 -0.56
N ASP A 269 -25.86 12.98 -1.46
CA ASP A 269 -25.78 12.45 -2.82
C ASP A 269 -24.69 13.19 -3.61
N LEU A 270 -23.89 12.44 -4.36
CA LEU A 270 -22.91 13.01 -5.28
C LEU A 270 -23.56 13.29 -6.65
N PRO A 271 -23.23 14.42 -7.31
CA PRO A 271 -23.57 14.64 -8.71
C PRO A 271 -23.11 13.48 -9.58
N ARG A 272 -23.87 13.13 -10.64
CA ARG A 272 -23.60 11.97 -11.49
C ARG A 272 -22.17 11.97 -12.09
N GLU A 273 -21.64 13.16 -12.37
CA GLU A 273 -20.28 13.35 -12.89
C GLU A 273 -19.17 13.02 -11.86
N GLN A 274 -19.51 13.02 -10.57
CA GLN A 274 -18.60 12.75 -9.45
C GLN A 274 -18.81 11.37 -8.83
N GLN A 275 -19.80 10.61 -9.32
CA GLN A 275 -20.06 9.27 -8.81
C GLN A 275 -18.96 8.31 -9.26
N PRO A 276 -18.46 7.43 -8.37
CA PRO A 276 -17.53 6.40 -8.76
C PRO A 276 -18.18 5.43 -9.75
N ARG A 277 -17.35 4.73 -10.53
CA ARG A 277 -17.81 3.64 -11.42
C ARG A 277 -18.15 2.39 -10.59
N SER A 278 -19.24 2.46 -9.83
CA SER A 278 -19.66 1.42 -8.88
C SER A 278 -21.02 0.82 -9.22
N GLU A 279 -21.47 0.94 -10.48
CA GLU A 279 -22.74 0.33 -10.90
C GLU A 279 -22.61 -1.20 -10.87
N ASP A 280 -23.59 -1.86 -10.24
CA ASP A 280 -23.67 -3.31 -10.25
C ASP A 280 -23.69 -3.81 -11.70
N PRO A 281 -22.95 -4.86 -12.03
CA PRO A 281 -23.00 -5.41 -13.37
C PRO A 281 -24.44 -5.84 -13.69
N GLU A 282 -24.93 -5.50 -14.89
CA GLU A 282 -26.26 -5.89 -15.41
C GLU A 282 -26.34 -7.41 -15.69
N PHE A 283 -26.04 -8.23 -14.68
CA PHE A 283 -25.90 -9.67 -14.80
C PHE A 283 -27.17 -10.30 -15.34
N TRP A 284 -28.32 -9.97 -14.73
CA TRP A 284 -29.60 -10.55 -15.11
C TRP A 284 -30.00 -10.16 -16.54
N GLY A 285 -29.91 -8.87 -16.89
CA GLY A 285 -30.27 -8.38 -18.22
C GLY A 285 -29.42 -8.97 -19.34
N VAL A 286 -28.10 -9.09 -19.11
CA VAL A 286 -27.18 -9.77 -20.04
C VAL A 286 -27.51 -11.27 -20.14
N TRP A 287 -27.84 -11.91 -19.02
CA TRP A 287 -28.11 -13.35 -18.95
C TRP A 287 -29.38 -13.74 -19.72
N ILE A 288 -30.45 -12.96 -19.59
CA ILE A 288 -31.70 -13.18 -20.33
C ILE A 288 -31.69 -12.57 -21.73
N GLY A 289 -30.70 -11.73 -22.06
CA GLY A 289 -30.55 -11.08 -23.35
C GLY A 289 -31.47 -9.89 -23.57
N SER A 290 -32.10 -9.36 -22.53
CA SER A 290 -33.00 -8.20 -22.56
C SER A 290 -32.88 -7.36 -21.29
N ASN A 291 -32.86 -6.04 -21.42
CA ASN A 291 -32.89 -5.15 -20.25
C ASN A 291 -34.32 -5.01 -19.67
N GLU A 292 -34.46 -4.27 -18.57
CA GLU A 292 -35.77 -4.00 -17.92
C GLU A 292 -36.77 -3.28 -18.84
N LYS A 293 -36.31 -2.74 -19.97
CA LYS A 293 -37.11 -2.06 -21.00
C LYS A 293 -37.37 -2.93 -22.24
N GLU A 294 -37.13 -4.24 -22.15
CA GLU A 294 -37.25 -5.22 -23.24
C GLU A 294 -36.33 -4.96 -24.45
N GLU A 295 -35.30 -4.12 -24.31
CA GLU A 295 -34.32 -3.90 -25.37
C GLU A 295 -33.27 -5.02 -25.36
N PRO A 296 -32.81 -5.51 -26.52
CA PRO A 296 -31.87 -6.61 -26.60
C PRO A 296 -30.51 -6.22 -26.02
N LEU A 297 -30.11 -6.89 -24.95
CA LEU A 297 -28.86 -6.63 -24.22
C LEU A 297 -27.91 -7.83 -24.38
N LEU A 298 -27.34 -7.97 -25.59
CA LEU A 298 -26.45 -9.07 -25.95
C LEU A 298 -24.99 -8.63 -25.87
N ARG A 299 -24.21 -9.26 -24.98
CA ARG A 299 -22.74 -9.12 -24.96
C ARG A 299 -22.11 -10.19 -25.85
N LYS A 300 -21.44 -9.78 -26.93
CA LYS A 300 -20.70 -10.70 -27.81
C LYS A 300 -19.38 -11.08 -27.14
N ALA A 301 -19.16 -12.38 -26.94
CA ALA A 301 -17.90 -12.90 -26.43
C ALA A 301 -16.84 -12.94 -27.56
N ASN A 302 -16.00 -11.91 -27.66
CA ASN A 302 -14.84 -11.91 -28.55
C ASN A 302 -13.61 -12.48 -27.83
N TRP A 303 -13.57 -13.81 -27.67
CA TRP A 303 -12.46 -14.48 -26.99
C TRP A 303 -11.12 -14.27 -27.68
N LYS A 304 -11.10 -14.03 -28.99
CA LYS A 304 -9.87 -13.76 -29.73
C LYS A 304 -9.23 -12.45 -29.28
N GLN A 305 -10.01 -11.37 -29.22
CA GLN A 305 -9.53 -10.08 -28.73
C GLN A 305 -9.09 -10.14 -27.25
N ILE A 306 -9.84 -10.86 -26.42
CA ILE A 306 -9.47 -11.04 -24.99
C ILE A 306 -8.18 -11.85 -24.86
N ALA A 307 -8.02 -12.93 -25.64
CA ALA A 307 -6.80 -13.73 -25.64
C ALA A 307 -5.60 -12.95 -26.16
N GLU A 308 -5.78 -12.17 -27.23
CA GLU A 308 -4.75 -11.26 -27.76
C GLU A 308 -4.38 -10.18 -26.74
N ASP A 309 -5.33 -9.57 -26.03
CA ASP A 309 -5.06 -8.60 -24.96
C ASP A 309 -4.31 -9.23 -23.78
N TRP A 310 -4.80 -10.38 -23.29
CA TRP A 310 -4.21 -11.11 -22.18
C TRP A 310 -2.78 -11.59 -22.50
N GLN A 311 -2.53 -12.02 -23.75
CA GLN A 311 -1.21 -12.45 -24.20
C GLN A 311 -0.30 -11.26 -24.57
N SER A 312 -0.85 -10.17 -25.12
CA SER A 312 -0.08 -8.96 -25.50
C SER A 312 0.26 -8.04 -24.33
N ALA A 313 -0.37 -8.19 -23.16
CA ALA A 313 0.10 -7.55 -21.93
C ALA A 313 1.52 -8.00 -21.53
N ALA A 314 2.01 -9.13 -22.07
CA ALA A 314 3.41 -9.54 -21.95
C ALA A 314 4.36 -8.73 -22.87
N ASP A 315 3.85 -8.13 -23.96
CA ASP A 315 4.63 -7.48 -25.03
C ASP A 315 4.48 -5.95 -25.08
N ARG A 316 3.61 -5.32 -24.28
CA ARG A 316 3.37 -3.85 -24.31
C ARG A 316 4.42 -2.97 -23.61
N HIS A 317 5.58 -3.52 -23.27
CA HIS A 317 6.68 -2.76 -22.68
C HIS A 317 7.95 -2.80 -23.56
N GLU A 318 7.78 -2.45 -24.83
CA GLU A 318 8.84 -1.90 -25.69
C GLU A 318 8.21 -0.79 -26.54
N ASN A 319 8.09 0.41 -25.96
CA ASN A 319 8.16 1.73 -26.63
C ASN A 319 7.94 2.87 -25.63
#